data_AF-A0AAD5XAH4-F1
#
_entry.id   AF-A0AAD5XAH4-F1
#
_cell.length_a   1.000
_cell.length_b   1.000
_cell.length_c   1.000
_cell.angle_alpha   90.00
_cell.angle_beta   90.00
_cell.angle_gamma   90.00
#
_symmetry.space_group_name_H-M   'P 1'
#
loop_
_entity.id
_entity.type
_entity.pdbx_description
1 polymer ?
#
loop_
_entity_poly.entity_id
_entity_poly.type
_entity_poly.pdbx_seq_one_letter_code
_entity_poly.pdbx_strand_id
1 'polypeptide(L)'
;MSGGDSQLSSIGKVYNDIAKIRPDIIKTLADDWVLDSGNYYHGIPGKNNKRPLLFYENNRIVAAIARRTVSGYGIWGRHKSLPKPTEEQKEALDTLHFLGKKYSVNIPIGRGHIQFFNNYEVFHAREGYIDSAENTRHIVRLHLRVDRIEWERSNHLKGANEQDPNKGWEEIWNFKPFTPIDQLAK
;
A
#
# COMPACT_ATOMS: atom_id res chain seq x y z
N MET A 1 -13.38 -18.67 10.99
CA MET A 1 -12.74 -17.37 10.76
C MET A 1 -13.70 -16.23 11.10
N SER A 2 -13.22 -15.14 11.72
CA SER A 2 -14.00 -13.91 11.97
C SER A 2 -13.17 -12.65 11.70
N GLY A 3 -13.83 -11.55 11.34
CA GLY A 3 -13.20 -10.26 11.01
C GLY A 3 -12.48 -10.24 9.65
N GLY A 4 -11.57 -9.30 9.48
CA GLY A 4 -10.74 -9.19 8.28
C GLY A 4 -11.38 -8.45 7.11
N ASP A 5 -12.40 -7.64 7.33
CA ASP A 5 -12.95 -6.83 6.24
C ASP A 5 -11.86 -5.99 5.56
N SER A 6 -12.00 -5.83 4.25
CA SER A 6 -11.15 -4.91 3.49
C SER A 6 -11.59 -3.50 3.83
N GLN A 7 -10.66 -2.64 4.22
CA GLN A 7 -10.96 -1.26 4.57
C GLN A 7 -10.44 -0.37 3.46
N LEU A 8 -11.33 0.38 2.81
CA LEU A 8 -10.96 1.34 1.77
C LEU A 8 -11.30 2.76 2.23
N SER A 9 -10.43 3.72 1.94
CA SER A 9 -10.64 5.13 2.26
C SER A 9 -10.14 6.03 1.14
N SER A 10 -10.91 7.05 0.78
CA SER A 10 -10.55 7.99 -0.30
C SER A 10 -9.40 8.90 0.12
N ILE A 11 -8.31 8.89 -0.65
CA ILE A 11 -7.17 9.81 -0.44
C ILE A 11 -7.63 11.25 -0.61
N GLY A 12 -8.44 11.55 -1.64
CA GLY A 12 -8.97 12.89 -1.89
C GLY A 12 -9.79 13.44 -0.72
N LYS A 13 -10.62 12.60 -0.09
CA LYS A 13 -11.40 13.02 1.10
C LYS A 13 -10.49 13.33 2.28
N VAL A 14 -9.48 12.50 2.53
CA VAL A 14 -8.48 12.74 3.60
C VAL A 14 -7.70 14.02 3.31
N TYR A 15 -7.22 14.20 2.08
CA TYR A 15 -6.49 15.39 1.64
C TYR A 15 -7.30 16.67 1.87
N ASN A 16 -8.56 16.72 1.40
CA ASN A 16 -9.39 17.92 1.50
C ASN A 16 -9.59 18.37 2.96
N ASP A 17 -9.73 17.42 3.88
CA ASP A 17 -9.89 17.73 5.30
C ASP A 17 -8.61 18.27 5.93
N ILE A 18 -7.47 17.65 5.60
CA ILE A 18 -6.17 18.13 6.07
C ILE A 18 -5.89 19.52 5.49
N ALA A 19 -6.08 19.71 4.18
CA ALA A 19 -5.85 21.00 3.51
C ALA A 19 -6.69 22.14 4.09
N LYS A 20 -7.90 21.84 4.57
CA LYS A 20 -8.81 22.83 5.18
C LYS A 20 -8.37 23.26 6.59
N ILE A 21 -7.79 22.35 7.38
CA ILE A 21 -7.60 22.55 8.84
C ILE A 21 -6.11 22.65 9.21
N ARG A 22 -5.26 21.86 8.55
CA ARG A 22 -3.82 21.70 8.80
C ARG A 22 -3.03 21.68 7.48
N PRO A 23 -3.03 22.77 6.68
CA PRO A 23 -2.29 22.84 5.43
C PRO A 23 -0.76 22.69 5.62
N ASP A 24 -0.25 22.92 6.82
CA ASP A 24 1.14 22.62 7.20
C ASP A 24 1.46 21.12 7.06
N ILE A 25 0.54 20.22 7.43
CA ILE A 25 0.72 18.78 7.25
C ILE A 25 0.78 18.42 5.76
N ILE A 26 -0.01 19.09 4.91
CA ILE A 26 0.08 18.89 3.45
C ILE A 26 1.48 19.24 2.94
N LYS A 27 2.07 20.34 3.43
CA LYS A 27 3.44 20.73 3.08
C LYS A 27 4.43 19.64 3.49
N THR A 28 4.36 19.17 4.74
CA THR A 28 5.23 18.07 5.23
C THR A 28 5.10 16.81 4.39
N LEU A 29 3.89 16.44 3.96
CA LEU A 29 3.66 15.27 3.10
C LEU A 29 4.21 15.44 1.67
N ALA A 30 4.33 16.68 1.21
CA ALA A 30 4.85 17.06 -0.11
C ALA A 30 6.37 17.33 -0.12
N ASP A 31 7.02 17.39 1.04
CA ASP A 31 8.48 17.45 1.15
C ASP A 31 9.13 16.10 0.82
N ASP A 32 10.46 16.06 0.67
CA ASP A 32 11.19 14.80 0.44
C ASP A 32 11.29 13.93 1.70
N TRP A 33 10.82 12.68 1.59
CA TRP A 33 10.93 11.67 2.65
C TRP A 33 11.99 10.65 2.31
N VAL A 34 12.84 10.32 3.29
CA VAL A 34 13.77 9.19 3.15
C VAL A 34 12.99 7.89 3.36
N LEU A 35 12.85 7.11 2.30
CA LEU A 35 12.16 5.82 2.33
C LEU A 35 13.17 4.68 2.42
N ASP A 36 12.90 3.74 3.31
CA ASP A 36 13.63 2.48 3.37
C ASP A 36 13.09 1.55 2.27
N SER A 37 13.77 1.53 1.12
CA SER A 37 13.40 0.71 -0.02
C SER A 37 14.22 -0.59 -0.11
N GLY A 38 14.78 -1.06 1.02
CA GLY A 38 15.61 -2.27 1.06
C GLY A 38 14.85 -3.52 0.64
N ASN A 39 15.56 -4.47 0.04
CA ASN A 39 14.99 -5.78 -0.24
C ASN A 39 14.86 -6.53 1.10
N TYR A 40 13.67 -6.46 1.69
CA TYR A 40 13.37 -6.96 3.04
C TYR A 40 13.68 -8.46 3.22
N TYR A 41 13.81 -9.22 2.14
CA TYR A 41 14.18 -10.63 2.15
C TYR A 41 15.68 -10.91 2.27
N HIS A 42 16.54 -9.91 2.07
CA HIS A 42 18.00 -10.12 1.95
C HIS A 42 18.87 -9.17 2.77
N GLY A 43 18.29 -8.36 3.68
CA GLY A 43 19.08 -7.46 4.52
C GLY A 43 19.90 -6.42 3.75
N ILE A 44 19.56 -6.18 2.48
CA ILE A 44 20.22 -5.17 1.64
C ILE A 44 19.75 -3.80 2.15
N PRO A 45 20.68 -2.91 2.57
CA PRO A 45 20.33 -1.56 2.97
C PRO A 45 19.51 -0.91 1.86
N GLY A 46 18.36 -0.34 2.21
CA GLY A 46 17.58 0.44 1.26
C GLY A 46 18.45 1.47 0.58
N LYS A 47 18.38 1.52 -0.76
CA LYS A 47 18.86 2.70 -1.46
C LYS A 47 18.12 3.89 -0.85
N ASN A 48 18.85 4.96 -0.49
CA ASN A 48 18.25 6.21 -0.06
C ASN A 48 17.37 6.74 -1.18
N ASN A 49 16.09 6.35 -1.18
CA ASN A 49 15.11 6.88 -2.09
C ASN A 49 14.43 8.04 -1.37
N LYS A 50 14.62 9.25 -1.89
CA LYS A 50 13.98 10.46 -1.40
C LYS A 50 12.88 10.84 -2.37
N ARG A 51 11.66 10.96 -1.86
CA ARG A 51 10.53 11.47 -2.62
C ARG A 51 9.40 11.94 -1.70
N PRO A 52 8.48 12.79 -2.20
CA PRO A 52 7.24 13.08 -1.50
C PRO A 52 6.35 11.85 -1.31
N LEU A 53 5.55 11.90 -0.25
CA LEU A 53 4.50 10.91 0.04
C LEU A 53 3.17 11.30 -0.59
N LEU A 54 2.96 12.60 -0.79
CA LEU A 54 1.77 13.20 -1.38
C LEU A 54 2.20 14.21 -2.45
N PHE A 55 1.65 14.14 -3.65
CA PHE A 55 1.94 15.10 -4.72
C PHE A 55 0.69 15.35 -5.57
N TYR A 56 0.67 16.50 -6.22
CA TYR A 56 -0.40 16.92 -7.12
C TYR A 56 0.08 16.85 -8.56
N GLU A 57 -0.62 16.10 -9.39
CA GLU A 57 -0.26 15.92 -10.79
C GLU A 57 -1.50 15.62 -11.63
N ASN A 58 -1.53 16.11 -12.87
CA ASN A 58 -2.64 15.88 -13.80
C ASN A 58 -4.02 16.18 -13.18
N ASN A 59 -4.08 17.28 -12.43
CA ASN A 59 -5.25 17.73 -11.66
C ASN A 59 -5.76 16.74 -10.59
N ARG A 60 -4.87 15.92 -10.04
CA ARG A 60 -5.21 14.90 -9.04
C ARG A 60 -4.20 14.88 -7.92
N ILE A 61 -4.70 14.57 -6.73
CA ILE A 61 -3.86 14.26 -5.58
C ILE A 61 -3.53 12.78 -5.63
N VAL A 62 -2.24 12.48 -5.58
CA VAL A 62 -1.71 11.13 -5.50
C VAL A 62 -1.00 10.96 -4.17
N ALA A 63 -1.32 9.88 -3.46
CA ALA A 63 -0.50 9.43 -2.34
C ALA A 63 0.20 8.11 -2.68
N ALA A 64 1.51 8.08 -2.48
CA ALA A 64 2.33 6.89 -2.67
C ALA A 64 3.07 6.60 -1.37
N ILE A 65 2.36 6.00 -0.42
CA ILE A 65 2.81 5.88 0.95
C ILE A 65 2.61 4.47 1.48
N ALA A 66 3.66 3.96 2.11
CA ALA A 66 3.58 2.79 2.97
C ALA A 66 4.29 3.16 4.29
N ARG A 67 3.54 3.32 5.39
CA ARG A 67 4.09 3.74 6.70
C ARG A 67 5.33 2.95 7.10
N ARG A 68 5.33 1.64 6.86
CA ARG A 68 6.47 0.75 7.14
C ARG A 68 7.79 1.21 6.51
N THR A 69 7.75 1.80 5.32
CA THR A 69 8.96 2.32 4.64
C THR A 69 9.55 3.55 5.34
N VAL A 70 8.79 4.18 6.25
CA VAL A 70 9.22 5.36 7.01
C VAL A 70 9.53 5.01 8.46
N SER A 71 8.72 4.16 9.12
CA SER A 71 8.85 3.86 10.56
C SER A 71 9.36 2.45 10.87
N GLY A 72 9.39 1.53 9.90
CA GLY A 72 9.51 0.10 10.18
C GLY A 72 8.21 -0.53 10.71
N TYR A 73 8.22 -1.84 10.94
CA TYR A 73 7.08 -2.59 11.49
C TYR A 73 7.51 -3.90 12.19
N GLY A 74 7.19 -4.03 13.48
CA GLY A 74 7.45 -5.25 14.26
C GLY A 74 8.93 -5.66 14.22
N ILE A 75 9.20 -6.94 13.92
CA ILE A 75 10.56 -7.46 13.74
C ILE A 75 11.28 -6.88 12.51
N TRP A 76 10.53 -6.26 11.59
CA TRP A 76 11.04 -5.63 10.38
C TRP A 76 11.21 -4.12 10.58
N GLY A 77 12.10 -3.76 11.50
CA GLY A 77 12.44 -2.38 11.79
C GLY A 77 13.03 -1.63 10.61
N ARG A 78 13.03 -0.30 10.67
CA ARG A 78 13.74 0.57 9.72
C ARG A 78 15.25 0.40 9.91
N HIS A 79 16.02 0.43 8.80
CA HIS A 79 17.47 0.35 8.87
C HIS A 79 18.07 1.49 9.72
N LYS A 80 18.92 1.15 10.69
CA LYS A 80 19.43 2.09 11.72
C LYS A 80 20.29 3.23 11.16
N SER A 81 20.88 3.06 9.97
CA SER A 81 21.69 4.10 9.32
C SER A 81 20.84 5.19 8.65
N LEU A 82 19.53 4.95 8.45
CA LEU A 82 18.64 5.94 7.86
C LEU A 82 18.24 6.97 8.92
N PRO A 83 18.07 8.25 8.54
CA PRO A 83 17.54 9.25 9.46
C PRO A 83 16.17 8.81 9.97
N LYS A 84 15.96 9.07 11.27
CA LYS A 84 14.65 8.91 11.91
C LYS A 84 13.70 9.99 11.37
N PRO A 85 12.40 9.68 11.23
CA PRO A 85 11.43 10.72 10.90
C PRO A 85 11.36 11.76 12.01
N THR A 86 11.17 13.03 11.64
CA THR A 86 10.94 14.13 12.59
C THR A 86 9.60 14.00 13.29
N GLU A 87 9.32 14.80 14.32
CA GLU A 87 8.00 14.78 14.99
C GLU A 87 6.89 15.23 14.05
N GLU A 88 7.14 16.22 13.19
CA GLU A 88 6.18 16.71 12.18
C GLU A 88 5.87 15.61 11.16
N GLN A 89 6.90 14.85 10.75
CA GLN A 89 6.73 13.71 9.88
C GLN A 89 5.91 12.60 10.56
N LYS A 90 6.15 12.31 11.84
CA LYS A 90 5.32 11.33 12.58
C LYS A 90 3.88 11.80 12.70
N GLU A 91 3.66 13.07 13.03
CA GLU A 91 2.32 13.68 13.09
C GLU A 91 1.59 13.59 11.75
N ALA A 92 2.29 13.87 10.64
CA ALA A 92 1.72 13.77 9.30
C ALA A 92 1.29 12.32 8.97
N LEU A 93 2.13 11.33 9.32
CA LEU A 93 1.80 9.92 9.17
C LEU A 93 0.60 9.51 10.06
N ASP A 94 0.53 10.01 11.29
CA ASP A 94 -0.55 9.69 12.24
C ASP A 94 -1.86 10.32 11.76
N THR A 95 -1.81 11.55 11.25
CA THR A 95 -2.96 12.25 10.68
C THR A 95 -3.55 11.50 9.50
N LEU A 96 -2.72 11.04 8.56
CA LEU A 96 -3.18 10.18 7.46
C LEU A 96 -3.81 8.88 7.97
N HIS A 97 -3.22 8.24 8.99
CA HIS A 97 -3.74 7.00 9.55
C HIS A 97 -5.13 7.20 10.19
N PHE A 98 -5.28 8.19 11.07
CA PHE A 98 -6.51 8.40 11.80
C PHE A 98 -7.64 8.90 10.90
N LEU A 99 -7.36 9.82 9.96
CA LEU A 99 -8.39 10.25 8.99
C LEU A 99 -8.72 9.14 7.99
N GLY A 100 -7.71 8.39 7.53
CA GLY A 100 -7.91 7.21 6.69
C GLY A 100 -8.85 6.20 7.35
N LYS A 101 -8.62 5.88 8.64
CA LYS A 101 -9.48 5.01 9.43
C LYS A 101 -10.88 5.61 9.65
N LYS A 102 -10.96 6.90 10.00
CA LYS A 102 -12.24 7.61 10.21
C LYS A 102 -13.14 7.57 8.97
N TYR A 103 -12.57 7.72 7.78
CA TYR A 103 -13.32 7.71 6.51
C TYR A 103 -13.33 6.35 5.83
N SER A 104 -12.80 5.31 6.49
CA SER A 104 -12.78 3.98 5.89
C SER A 104 -14.18 3.38 5.82
N VAL A 105 -14.43 2.67 4.73
CA VAL A 105 -15.59 1.80 4.55
C VAL A 105 -15.11 0.36 4.64
N ASN A 106 -15.78 -0.44 5.46
CA ASN A 106 -15.54 -1.87 5.56
C ASN A 106 -16.28 -2.58 4.42
N ILE A 107 -15.53 -3.33 3.63
CA ILE A 107 -16.03 -4.10 2.50
C ILE A 107 -15.78 -5.58 2.81
N PRO A 108 -16.84 -6.36 3.09
CA PRO A 108 -16.74 -7.80 3.24
C PRO A 108 -16.25 -8.45 1.94
N ILE A 109 -15.27 -9.34 2.04
CA ILE A 109 -14.76 -10.12 0.90
C ILE A 109 -15.04 -11.60 1.15
N GLY A 110 -15.94 -12.16 0.36
CA GLY A 110 -16.27 -13.58 0.34
C GLY A 110 -15.50 -14.35 -0.74
N ARG A 111 -15.69 -15.67 -0.78
CA ARG A 111 -15.16 -16.52 -1.86
C ARG A 111 -15.73 -16.08 -3.21
N GLY A 112 -14.88 -15.94 -4.22
CA GLY A 112 -15.27 -15.50 -5.56
C GLY A 112 -15.42 -13.98 -5.72
N HIS A 113 -15.37 -13.20 -4.64
CA HIS A 113 -15.37 -11.74 -4.76
C HIS A 113 -14.03 -11.25 -5.31
N ILE A 114 -14.08 -10.25 -6.19
CA ILE A 114 -12.90 -9.58 -6.74
C ILE A 114 -13.01 -8.09 -6.41
N GLN A 115 -11.93 -7.52 -5.87
CA GLN A 115 -11.86 -6.11 -5.52
C GLN A 115 -10.77 -5.43 -6.36
N PHE A 116 -11.16 -4.40 -7.12
CA PHE A 116 -10.26 -3.53 -7.87
C PHE A 116 -10.35 -2.11 -7.34
N PHE A 117 -9.21 -1.46 -7.15
CA PHE A 117 -9.14 -0.04 -6.80
C PHE A 117 -7.84 0.58 -7.31
N ASN A 118 -7.85 1.90 -7.47
CA ASN A 118 -6.65 2.64 -7.83
C ASN A 118 -5.76 2.82 -6.59
N ASN A 119 -4.59 2.19 -6.60
CA ASN A 119 -3.62 2.22 -5.49
C ASN A 119 -3.10 3.64 -5.16
N TYR A 120 -3.25 4.61 -6.06
CA TYR A 120 -2.79 5.98 -5.89
C TYR A 120 -3.86 6.95 -5.36
N GLU A 121 -5.13 6.54 -5.38
CA GLU A 121 -6.28 7.37 -5.00
C GLU A 121 -7.08 6.78 -3.81
N VAL A 122 -6.78 5.54 -3.42
CA VAL A 122 -7.44 4.83 -2.32
C VAL A 122 -6.40 4.29 -1.32
N PHE A 123 -6.54 4.69 -0.06
CA PHE A 123 -5.91 3.97 1.04
C PHE A 123 -6.64 2.65 1.25
N HIS A 124 -5.88 1.58 1.44
CA HIS A 124 -6.42 0.26 1.69
C HIS A 124 -5.74 -0.37 2.91
N ALA A 125 -6.54 -1.05 3.72
CA ALA A 125 -6.10 -1.77 4.90
C ALA A 125 -6.99 -3.01 5.10
N ARG A 126 -6.77 -3.71 6.20
CA ARG A 126 -7.54 -4.87 6.60
C ARG A 126 -7.79 -4.81 8.09
N GLU A 127 -8.98 -5.19 8.52
CA GLU A 127 -9.24 -5.38 9.95
C GLU A 127 -8.45 -6.55 10.53
N GLY A 128 -8.35 -6.55 11.86
CA GLY A 128 -7.93 -7.73 12.60
C GLY A 128 -8.86 -8.90 12.29
N TYR A 129 -8.30 -10.11 12.23
CA TYR A 129 -9.06 -11.32 11.96
C TYR A 129 -8.46 -12.48 12.75
N ILE A 130 -9.29 -13.50 12.98
CA ILE A 130 -8.91 -14.73 13.67
C ILE A 130 -9.26 -15.89 12.74
N ASP A 131 -8.25 -16.68 12.37
CA ASP A 131 -8.43 -17.93 11.64
C ASP A 131 -9.04 -18.99 12.57
N SER A 132 -9.81 -19.94 12.02
CA SER A 132 -10.18 -21.17 12.74
C SER A 132 -9.40 -22.36 12.18
N ALA A 133 -9.40 -23.49 12.88
CA ALA A 133 -8.68 -24.69 12.45
C ALA A 133 -9.11 -25.15 11.04
N GLU A 134 -10.38 -24.98 10.70
CA GLU A 134 -10.99 -25.42 9.44
C GLU A 134 -11.07 -24.31 8.37
N ASN A 135 -10.92 -23.04 8.76
CA ASN A 135 -11.10 -21.89 7.87
C ASN A 135 -10.00 -20.86 8.06
N THR A 136 -9.09 -20.83 7.10
CA THR A 136 -8.04 -19.81 6.94
C THR A 136 -8.36 -18.88 5.78
N ARG A 137 -7.94 -17.61 5.88
CA ARG A 137 -8.10 -16.65 4.78
C ARG A 137 -7.06 -16.85 3.68
N HIS A 138 -7.52 -17.00 2.44
CA HIS A 138 -6.66 -17.00 1.25
C HIS A 138 -7.13 -15.95 0.23
N ILE A 139 -6.20 -15.11 -0.24
CA ILE A 139 -6.43 -14.08 -1.26
C ILE A 139 -5.27 -14.10 -2.26
N VAL A 140 -5.59 -14.02 -3.54
CA VAL A 140 -4.62 -13.71 -4.60
C VAL A 140 -4.64 -12.21 -4.84
N ARG A 141 -3.47 -11.57 -4.81
CA ARG A 141 -3.32 -10.13 -5.07
C ARG A 141 -2.46 -9.91 -6.31
N LEU A 142 -2.98 -9.11 -7.23
CA LEU A 142 -2.27 -8.67 -8.43
C LEU A 142 -2.04 -7.16 -8.38
N HIS A 143 -0.84 -6.72 -8.74
CA HIS A 143 -0.58 -5.32 -9.04
C HIS A 143 -0.63 -5.14 -10.54
N LEU A 144 -1.64 -4.42 -11.02
CA LEU A 144 -1.88 -4.24 -12.44
C LEU A 144 -1.30 -2.91 -12.91
N ARG A 145 -0.70 -2.93 -14.10
CA ARG A 145 -0.24 -1.73 -14.82
C ARG A 145 -0.98 -1.67 -16.16
N VAL A 146 -1.49 -0.50 -16.52
CA VAL A 146 -2.15 -0.28 -17.81
C VAL A 146 -1.15 0.42 -18.73
N ASP A 147 -0.70 -0.29 -19.77
CA ASP A 147 0.33 0.22 -20.70
C ASP A 147 -0.26 1.06 -21.86
N ARG A 148 -1.58 0.97 -22.11
CA ARG A 148 -2.25 1.65 -23.25
C ARG A 148 -2.66 3.10 -22.99
N ILE A 149 -2.69 3.51 -21.73
CA ILE A 149 -2.91 4.88 -21.30
C ILE A 149 -1.72 5.17 -20.42
N GLU A 150 -0.64 5.69 -20.99
CA GLU A 150 0.38 6.35 -20.19
C GLU A 150 -0.29 7.56 -19.55
N TRP A 151 -0.92 7.34 -18.39
CA TRP A 151 -1.00 8.39 -17.40
C TRP A 151 0.43 8.88 -17.24
N GLU A 152 0.71 10.12 -17.61
CA GLU A 152 2.03 10.71 -17.38
C GLU A 152 2.34 10.51 -15.90
N ARG A 153 3.22 9.53 -15.65
CA ARG A 153 3.56 9.13 -14.29
C ARG A 153 4.30 10.28 -13.67
N SER A 154 4.02 10.49 -12.40
CA SER A 154 4.81 11.40 -11.60
C SER A 154 6.28 11.16 -11.77
N ASN A 155 7.00 12.23 -12.10
CA ASN A 155 8.45 12.21 -12.08
C ASN A 155 8.98 11.67 -10.74
N HIS A 156 8.22 11.85 -9.64
CA HIS A 156 8.53 11.31 -8.32
C HIS A 156 8.38 9.78 -8.19
N LEU A 157 7.71 9.12 -9.13
CA LEU A 157 7.47 7.67 -9.14
C LEU A 157 8.22 6.92 -10.25
N LYS A 158 8.94 7.63 -11.12
CA LYS A 158 9.81 7.03 -12.14
C LYS A 158 10.89 6.18 -11.47
N GLY A 159 11.20 5.02 -12.04
CA GLY A 159 12.16 4.04 -11.52
C GLY A 159 11.67 3.12 -10.39
N ALA A 160 10.76 3.55 -9.52
CA ALA A 160 10.29 2.74 -8.37
C ALA A 160 9.43 1.52 -8.80
N ASN A 161 8.73 1.62 -9.93
CA ASN A 161 7.81 0.60 -10.47
C ASN A 161 8.15 0.21 -11.93
N GLU A 162 9.40 0.46 -12.35
CA GLU A 162 9.90 0.09 -13.69
C GLU A 162 10.66 -1.23 -13.67
N GLN A 163 11.18 -1.62 -12.51
CA GLN A 163 11.76 -2.92 -12.30
C GLN A 163 10.63 -3.92 -12.11
N ASP A 164 10.64 -5.00 -12.89
CA ASP A 164 9.80 -6.16 -12.61
C ASP A 164 10.15 -6.67 -11.20
N PRO A 165 9.23 -6.56 -10.22
CA PRO A 165 9.50 -7.00 -8.86
C PRO A 165 9.77 -8.50 -8.78
N ASN A 166 9.35 -9.26 -9.79
CA ASN A 166 9.54 -10.70 -9.90
C ASN A 166 10.77 -11.07 -10.76
N LYS A 167 11.55 -10.10 -11.23
CA LYS A 167 12.75 -10.39 -12.03
C LYS A 167 13.72 -11.24 -11.22
N GLY A 168 13.95 -12.47 -11.67
CA GLY A 168 14.81 -13.45 -10.99
C GLY A 168 14.15 -14.25 -9.88
N TRP A 169 12.84 -14.09 -9.67
CA TRP A 169 12.04 -14.94 -8.79
C TRP A 169 11.44 -16.10 -9.57
N GLU A 170 11.45 -17.29 -8.96
CA GLU A 170 10.68 -18.43 -9.47
C GLU A 170 9.19 -18.22 -9.13
N GLU A 171 8.33 -18.49 -10.10
CA GLU A 171 6.88 -18.37 -9.93
C GLU A 171 6.34 -19.58 -9.15
N ILE A 172 6.24 -19.43 -7.82
CA ILE A 172 5.75 -20.50 -6.94
C ILE A 172 4.28 -20.25 -6.61
N TRP A 173 3.40 -21.08 -7.19
CA TRP A 173 1.99 -21.10 -6.85
C TRP A 173 1.70 -22.14 -5.77
N ASN A 174 1.37 -21.69 -4.57
CA ASN A 174 0.98 -22.57 -3.45
C ASN A 174 -0.47 -23.06 -3.55
N PHE A 175 -0.97 -23.29 -4.76
CA PHE A 175 -2.31 -23.79 -5.01
C PHE A 175 -2.22 -25.11 -5.78
N LYS A 176 -3.09 -26.08 -5.45
CA LYS A 176 -3.31 -27.22 -6.35
C LYS A 176 -3.97 -26.68 -7.63
N PRO A 177 -3.55 -27.11 -8.83
CA PRO A 177 -4.21 -26.75 -10.07
C PRO A 177 -5.71 -27.00 -9.95
N PHE A 178 -6.52 -26.06 -10.46
CA PHE A 178 -7.96 -26.23 -10.52
C PHE A 178 -8.28 -27.48 -11.35
N THR A 179 -8.87 -28.50 -10.72
CA THR A 179 -9.45 -29.65 -11.43
C THR A 179 -10.77 -29.19 -12.06
N PRO A 180 -10.92 -29.26 -13.39
CA PRO A 180 -12.16 -28.89 -14.06
C PRO A 180 -13.37 -29.65 -13.48
N ILE A 181 -14.54 -28.99 -13.40
CA ILE A 181 -15.78 -29.56 -12.83
C ILE A 181 -16.19 -30.86 -13.54
N ASP A 182 -15.92 -30.95 -14.83
CA ASP A 182 -16.11 -32.10 -15.72
C ASP A 182 -15.24 -33.32 -15.34
N GLN A 183 -14.21 -33.14 -14.52
CA GLN A 183 -13.35 -34.21 -14.00
C GLN A 183 -13.70 -34.61 -12.55
N LEU A 184 -14.63 -33.92 -11.89
CA LEU A 184 -15.11 -34.23 -10.54
C LEU A 184 -16.37 -35.12 -10.52
N ALA A 185 -16.92 -35.45 -11.69
CA ALA A 185 -18.03 -36.39 -11.86
C ALA A 185 -17.51 -37.75 -12.36
N LYS A 186 -16.89 -38.53 -11.46
CA LYS A 186 -16.73 -39.98 -11.58
C LYS A 186 -16.90 -40.63 -10.21
#